data_AF-A0A2T3ZSC1-F1
#
_entry.id   AF-A0A2T3ZSC1-F1
#
_cell.length_a   1.000
_cell.length_b   1.000
_cell.length_c   1.000
_cell.angle_alpha   90.00
_cell.angle_beta   90.00
_cell.angle_gamma   90.00
#
_symmetry.space_group_name_H-M   'P 1'
#
loop_
_entity.id
_entity.type
_entity.pdbx_description
1 polymer ?
#
loop_
_entity_poly.entity_id
_entity_poly.type
_entity_poly.pdbx_seq_one_letter_code
_entity_poly.pdbx_strand_id
1 'polypeptide(L)'
;MAWLSRPLTVIGLVILAHGCYSAHEHTVLSSTSVQHPTSPSATSLPLDIYIETIAATLLICLGLVLGSGTPEPIQWHTWAGKIEREGDSTSGDADKELRSNPFNALEARSGFINISKLRSDFVKYQQLGK
;
A
#
# COMPACT_ATOMS: atom_id res chain seq x y z
N MET A 1 8.50 -5.07 6.76
CA MET A 1 9.42 -4.28 5.91
C MET A 1 8.78 -4.13 4.55
N ALA A 2 8.31 -2.93 4.19
CA ALA A 2 7.62 -2.68 2.92
C ALA A 2 8.48 -2.99 1.67
N TRP A 3 9.79 -3.17 1.87
CA TRP A 3 10.73 -3.49 0.81
C TRP A 3 10.53 -4.86 0.17
N LEU A 4 10.02 -5.86 0.91
CA LEU A 4 9.78 -7.20 0.36
C LEU A 4 8.33 -7.39 -0.12
N SER A 5 7.37 -6.68 0.49
CA SER A 5 5.95 -6.81 0.13
C SER A 5 5.66 -6.30 -1.28
N ARG A 6 6.13 -5.10 -1.60
CA ARG A 6 5.92 -4.45 -2.90
C ARG A 6 6.42 -5.28 -4.09
N PRO A 7 7.69 -5.75 -4.13
CA PRO A 7 8.15 -6.57 -5.24
C PRO A 7 7.42 -7.91 -5.30
N LEU A 8 7.08 -8.51 -4.15
CA LEU A 8 6.33 -9.78 -4.12
C LEU A 8 4.94 -9.64 -4.73
N THR A 9 4.21 -8.57 -4.40
CA THR A 9 2.91 -8.28 -5.01
C THR A 9 3.03 -8.01 -6.51
N VAL A 10 4.06 -7.27 -6.95
CA VAL A 10 4.29 -7.00 -8.38
C VAL A 10 4.60 -8.29 -9.14
N ILE A 11 5.49 -9.13 -8.61
CA ILE A 11 5.80 -10.43 -9.22
C ILE A 11 4.54 -11.29 -9.32
N GLY A 12 3.74 -11.36 -8.25
CA GLY A 12 2.47 -12.08 -8.26
C GLY A 12 1.50 -11.55 -9.33
N LEU A 13 1.39 -10.23 -9.50
CA LEU A 13 0.55 -9.62 -10.53
C LEU A 13 1.04 -9.94 -11.95
N VAL A 14 2.36 -9.94 -12.17
CA VAL A 14 2.94 -10.30 -13.47
C VAL A 14 2.65 -11.76 -13.82
N ILE A 15 2.82 -12.68 -12.87
CA ILE A 15 2.50 -14.10 -13.07
C ILE A 15 0.99 -14.28 -13.31
N LEU A 16 0.14 -13.56 -12.56
CA LEU A 16 -1.31 -13.63 -12.75
C LEU A 16 -1.72 -13.14 -14.14
N ALA A 17 -1.16 -12.02 -14.61
CA ALA A 17 -1.40 -11.50 -15.95
C ALA A 17 -0.95 -12.49 -17.03
N HIS A 18 0.19 -13.14 -16.83
CA HIS A 18 0.68 -14.20 -17.70
C HIS A 18 -0.30 -15.39 -17.76
N GLY A 19 -0.73 -15.91 -16.61
CA GLY A 19 -1.70 -17.01 -16.54
C GLY A 19 -3.06 -16.66 -17.18
N CYS A 20 -3.54 -15.42 -17.00
CA CYS A 20 -4.74 -14.93 -17.67
C CYS A 20 -4.57 -14.84 -19.20
N TYR A 21 -3.39 -14.40 -19.67
CA TYR A 21 -3.10 -14.36 -21.10
C TYR A 21 -3.02 -15.77 -21.70
N SER A 22 -2.34 -16.71 -21.03
CA SER A 22 -2.30 -18.12 -21.43
C SER A 22 -3.69 -18.75 -21.49
N ALA A 23 -4.57 -18.44 -20.51
CA ALA A 23 -5.95 -18.90 -20.52
C ALA A 23 -6.72 -18.35 -21.73
N HIS A 24 -6.54 -17.06 -22.02
CA HIS A 24 -7.16 -16.41 -23.18
C HIS A 24 -6.71 -17.05 -24.49
N GLU A 25 -5.40 -17.22 -24.71
CA GLU A 25 -4.88 -17.88 -25.91
C GLU A 25 -5.41 -19.31 -26.05
N HIS A 26 -5.45 -20.07 -24.94
CA HIS A 26 -5.98 -21.42 -24.94
C HIS A 26 -7.46 -21.44 -25.34
N THR A 27 -8.29 -20.54 -24.81
CA THR A 27 -9.71 -20.44 -25.18
C THR A 27 -9.90 -20.02 -26.64
N VAL A 28 -9.09 -19.09 -27.16
CA VAL A 28 -9.17 -18.65 -28.57
C VAL A 28 -8.78 -19.77 -29.52
N LEU A 29 -7.72 -20.52 -29.21
CA LEU A 29 -7.28 -21.67 -30.00
C LEU A 29 -8.27 -22.83 -29.92
N SER A 30 -8.77 -23.17 -28.73
CA SER A 30 -9.80 -24.20 -28.55
C SER A 30 -11.08 -23.86 -29.31
N SER A 31 -11.55 -22.60 -29.27
CA SER A 31 -12.77 -22.19 -29.98
C SER A 31 -12.62 -22.20 -31.51
N THR A 32 -11.42 -21.92 -32.02
CA THR A 32 -11.09 -22.04 -33.46
C THR A 32 -10.97 -23.50 -33.90
N SER A 33 -10.41 -24.36 -33.04
CA SER A 33 -10.23 -25.80 -33.30
C SER A 33 -11.54 -26.60 -33.32
N VAL A 34 -12.61 -26.13 -32.66
CA VAL A 34 -13.95 -26.76 -32.69
C VAL A 34 -14.56 -26.86 -34.11
N GLN A 35 -14.00 -26.18 -35.12
CA GLN A 35 -14.34 -26.44 -36.53
C GLN A 35 -13.91 -27.83 -37.04
N HIS A 36 -13.07 -28.58 -36.30
CA HIS A 36 -12.69 -29.96 -36.57
C HIS A 36 -12.96 -30.84 -35.32
N PRO A 37 -14.04 -31.66 -35.30
CA PRO A 37 -14.47 -32.34 -34.09
C PRO A 37 -13.65 -33.61 -33.87
N THR A 38 -12.51 -33.48 -33.18
CA THR A 38 -11.84 -34.63 -32.57
C THR A 38 -11.71 -34.42 -31.06
N SER A 39 -12.68 -34.98 -30.34
CA SER A 39 -12.71 -35.23 -28.89
C SER A 39 -13.36 -34.17 -27.96
N PRO A 40 -14.24 -34.59 -27.03
CA PRO A 40 -15.02 -33.72 -26.13
C PRO A 40 -14.23 -33.16 -24.92
N SER A 41 -12.89 -33.31 -24.90
CA SER A 41 -12.02 -32.86 -23.80
C SER A 41 -11.37 -31.49 -24.04
N ALA A 42 -11.66 -30.83 -25.16
CA ALA A 42 -10.98 -29.60 -25.60
C ALA A 42 -11.43 -28.30 -24.89
N THR A 43 -12.37 -28.39 -23.93
CA THR A 43 -12.99 -27.25 -23.26
C THR A 43 -12.47 -27.00 -21.83
N SER A 44 -11.73 -27.93 -21.22
CA SER A 44 -11.12 -27.71 -19.90
C SER A 44 -9.78 -27.00 -20.01
N LEU A 45 -9.52 -26.02 -19.15
CA LEU A 45 -8.21 -25.37 -19.08
C LEU A 45 -7.11 -26.38 -18.69
N PRO A 46 -5.89 -26.26 -19.24
CA PRO A 46 -4.74 -27.05 -18.80
C PRO A 46 -4.46 -26.85 -17.31
N LEU A 47 -4.07 -27.94 -16.65
CA LEU A 47 -3.76 -27.96 -15.21
C LEU A 47 -2.62 -26.99 -14.83
N ASP A 48 -1.68 -26.74 -15.74
CA ASP A 48 -0.59 -25.78 -15.54
C ASP A 48 -1.12 -24.36 -15.26
N ILE A 49 -2.06 -23.87 -16.09
CA ILE A 49 -2.69 -22.55 -15.94
C ILE A 49 -3.45 -22.44 -14.61
N TYR A 50 -4.09 -23.53 -14.16
CA TYR A 50 -4.73 -23.56 -12.84
C TYR A 50 -3.72 -23.41 -11.70
N ILE A 51 -2.60 -24.13 -11.75
CA ILE A 51 -1.58 -24.06 -10.69
C ILE A 51 -0.91 -22.68 -10.68
N GLU A 52 -0.55 -22.15 -11.85
CA GLU A 52 0.05 -20.81 -11.98
C GLU A 52 -0.85 -19.72 -11.40
N THR A 53 -2.15 -19.73 -11.73
CA THR A 53 -3.09 -18.72 -11.24
C THR A 53 -3.36 -18.82 -9.74
N ILE A 54 -3.45 -20.04 -9.18
CA ILE A 54 -3.56 -20.26 -7.73
C ILE A 54 -2.29 -19.76 -7.03
N ALA A 55 -1.12 -20.13 -7.52
CA ALA A 55 0.16 -19.72 -6.95
C ALA A 55 0.34 -18.19 -7.01
N ALA A 56 -0.01 -17.57 -8.13
CA ALA A 56 0.02 -16.12 -8.29
C ALA A 56 -0.93 -15.42 -7.30
N THR A 57 -2.14 -15.94 -7.13
CA THR A 57 -3.12 -15.41 -6.16
C THR A 57 -2.58 -15.49 -4.73
N LEU A 58 -1.98 -16.62 -4.35
CA LEU A 58 -1.36 -16.78 -3.03
C LEU A 58 -0.20 -15.80 -2.81
N LEU A 59 0.66 -15.61 -3.82
CA LEU A 59 1.75 -14.64 -3.76
C LEU A 59 1.26 -13.20 -3.60
N ILE A 60 0.21 -12.82 -4.33
CA ILE A 60 -0.42 -11.49 -4.20
C ILE A 60 -0.96 -11.31 -2.79
N CYS A 61 -1.76 -12.27 -2.30
CA CYS A 61 -2.31 -12.23 -0.94
C CYS A 61 -1.21 -12.11 0.11
N LEU A 62 -0.14 -12.89 -0.02
CA LEU A 62 1.01 -12.84 0.88
C LEU A 62 1.71 -11.47 0.82
N GLY A 63 1.94 -10.93 -0.38
CA GLY A 63 2.53 -9.61 -0.57
C GLY A 63 1.69 -8.50 0.06
N LEU A 64 0.36 -8.55 -0.12
CA LEU A 64 -0.57 -7.59 0.47
C LEU A 64 -0.59 -7.67 2.01
N VAL A 65 -0.64 -8.88 2.57
CA VAL A 65 -0.62 -9.09 4.03
C VAL A 65 0.71 -8.64 4.64
N LEU A 66 1.84 -8.97 4.03
CA LEU A 66 3.16 -8.51 4.48
C LEU A 66 3.37 -7.00 4.30
N GLY A 67 2.63 -6.41 3.36
CA GLY A 67 2.58 -4.97 3.14
C GLY A 67 1.67 -4.23 4.09
N SER A 68 0.73 -4.92 4.75
CA SER A 68 -0.13 -4.30 5.75
C SER A 68 0.72 -3.77 6.92
N GLY A 69 0.51 -2.49 7.26
CA GLY A 69 1.13 -1.88 8.42
C GLY A 69 0.70 -2.58 9.70
N THR A 70 1.52 -2.50 10.75
CA THR A 70 1.12 -3.01 12.06
C THR A 70 -0.17 -2.34 12.52
N PRO A 71 -1.15 -3.09 13.06
CA PRO A 71 -2.40 -2.50 13.53
C PRO A 71 -2.11 -1.48 14.64
N GLU A 72 -2.90 -0.41 14.66
CA GLU A 72 -2.79 0.60 15.70
C GLU A 72 -3.32 0.06 17.04
N PRO A 73 -2.70 0.46 18.16
CA PRO A 73 -3.19 0.07 19.48
C PRO A 73 -4.59 0.63 19.73
N ILE A 74 -5.51 -0.23 20.19
CA ILE A 74 -6.91 0.12 20.50
C ILE A 74 -7.00 1.03 21.74
N GLN A 75 -6.07 0.88 22.68
CA GLN A 75 -6.06 1.64 23.94
C GLN A 75 -5.53 3.04 23.72
N TRP A 76 -6.38 4.03 24.06
CA TRP A 76 -6.07 5.45 23.88
C TRP A 76 -4.77 5.88 24.57
N HIS A 77 -4.51 5.45 25.81
CA HIS A 77 -3.29 5.83 26.53
C HIS A 77 -2.01 5.29 25.86
N THR A 78 -2.07 4.07 25.31
CA THR A 78 -0.94 3.43 24.61
C THR A 78 -0.71 4.09 23.25
N TRP A 79 -1.79 4.45 22.56
CA TRP A 79 -1.75 5.14 21.28
C TRP A 79 -1.24 6.59 21.44
N ALA A 80 -1.73 7.33 22.43
CA ALA A 80 -1.30 8.69 22.75
C ALA A 80 0.19 8.72 23.14
N GLY A 81 0.64 7.81 24.01
CA GLY A 81 2.06 7.70 24.36
C GLY A 81 2.95 7.29 23.19
N LYS A 82 2.42 6.53 22.21
CA LYS A 82 3.13 6.21 20.97
C LYS A 82 3.25 7.43 20.06
N ILE A 83 2.20 8.23 19.93
CA ILE A 83 2.19 9.47 19.15
C ILE A 83 3.12 10.52 19.74
N GLU A 84 3.17 10.69 21.06
CA GLU A 84 4.10 11.63 21.70
C GLU A 84 5.56 11.22 21.45
N ARG A 85 5.86 9.91 21.45
CA ARG A 85 7.21 9.40 21.21
C ARG A 85 7.61 9.43 19.73
N GLU A 86 6.68 9.16 18.82
CA GLU A 86 6.95 9.07 17.37
C GLU A 86 6.71 10.39 16.62
N GLY A 87 5.93 11.31 17.18
CA GLY A 87 5.51 12.58 16.58
C GLY A 87 6.63 13.64 16.49
N ASP A 88 7.71 13.48 17.25
CA ASP A 88 8.90 14.34 17.15
C ASP A 88 9.89 13.84 16.07
N SER A 89 9.66 12.66 15.49
CA SER A 89 10.54 12.01 14.50
C SER A 89 10.16 12.33 13.05
N THR A 90 9.71 13.56 12.77
CA THR A 90 9.09 13.91 11.48
C THR A 90 10.03 14.75 10.63
N SER A 91 10.89 14.09 9.86
CA SER A 91 11.51 14.69 8.67
C SER A 91 11.76 13.62 7.61
N GLY A 92 10.81 13.42 6.70
CA GLY A 92 11.13 12.89 5.36
C GLY A 92 10.36 11.69 4.81
N ASP A 93 9.34 11.14 5.50
CA ASP A 93 8.57 10.01 4.95
C ASP A 93 7.11 10.43 4.70
N ALA A 94 6.72 10.53 3.42
CA ALA A 94 5.43 11.07 2.98
C ALA A 94 4.21 10.26 3.46
N ASP A 95 4.39 8.96 3.72
CA ASP A 95 3.34 8.09 4.29
C ASP A 95 3.09 8.38 5.79
N LYS A 96 4.02 9.04 6.48
CA LYS A 96 3.90 9.37 7.92
C LYS A 96 3.22 10.70 8.19
N GLU A 97 3.13 11.62 7.23
CA GLU A 97 2.40 12.88 7.43
C GLU A 97 0.91 12.65 7.70
N LEU A 98 0.33 11.58 7.15
CA LEU A 98 -1.06 11.19 7.44
C LEU A 98 -1.26 10.64 8.87
N ARG A 99 -0.17 10.38 9.61
CA ARG A 99 -0.15 9.83 10.98
C ARG A 99 0.21 10.88 12.03
N SER A 100 0.04 12.18 11.71
CA SER A 100 0.10 13.27 12.67
C SER A 100 -0.95 13.10 13.77
N ASN A 101 -0.67 13.60 14.98
CA ASN A 101 -1.64 13.69 16.06
C ASN A 101 -2.96 14.29 15.53
N PRO A 102 -4.11 13.60 15.58
CA PRO A 102 -5.38 14.13 15.07
C PRO A 102 -5.91 15.28 15.92
N PHE A 103 -5.40 15.44 17.14
CA PHE A 103 -5.67 16.60 17.99
C PHE A 103 -4.65 17.72 17.82
N ASN A 104 -3.73 17.63 16.86
CA ASN A 104 -2.79 18.71 16.55
C ASN A 104 -3.52 20.04 16.31
N ALA A 105 -4.68 20.02 15.64
CA ALA A 105 -5.49 21.23 15.47
C ALA A 105 -5.98 21.86 16.80
N LEU A 106 -6.27 21.03 17.81
CA LEU A 106 -6.66 21.49 19.14
C LEU A 106 -5.45 21.92 19.98
N GLU A 107 -4.34 21.20 19.88
CA GLU A 107 -3.08 21.48 20.59
C GLU A 107 -2.37 22.72 20.06
N ALA A 108 -2.37 22.92 18.74
CA ALA A 108 -1.81 24.11 18.09
C ALA A 108 -2.53 25.38 18.50
N ARG A 109 -3.75 25.26 19.07
CA ARG A 109 -4.56 26.39 19.58
C ARG A 109 -4.54 27.57 18.63
N SER A 110 -4.82 27.32 17.35
CA SER A 110 -4.73 28.33 16.29
C SER A 110 -5.57 29.58 16.57
N GLY A 111 -6.67 29.45 17.33
CA GLY A 111 -7.50 30.57 17.78
C GLY A 111 -6.94 31.40 18.94
N PHE A 112 -5.89 30.94 19.65
CA PHE A 112 -5.29 31.61 20.81
C PHE A 112 -3.82 31.99 20.59
N ILE A 113 -3.42 32.17 19.33
CA ILE A 113 -2.05 32.57 19.00
C ILE A 113 -1.72 33.96 19.55
N ASN A 114 -0.56 34.10 20.18
CA ASN A 114 -0.08 35.39 20.63
C ASN A 114 0.57 36.15 19.46
N ILE A 115 -0.22 36.98 18.78
CA ILE A 115 0.20 37.71 17.57
C ILE A 115 1.38 38.66 17.84
N SER A 116 1.44 39.25 19.04
CA SER A 116 2.52 40.15 19.42
C SER A 116 3.86 39.42 19.51
N LYS A 117 3.87 38.24 20.14
CA LYS A 117 5.05 37.38 20.22
C LYS A 117 5.48 36.87 18.85
N LEU A 118 4.52 36.46 18.02
CA LEU A 118 4.80 36.00 16.66
C LEU A 118 5.49 37.11 15.84
N ARG A 119 5.00 38.35 15.92
CA ARG A 119 5.61 39.50 15.24
C ARG A 119 7.02 39.78 15.75
N SER A 120 7.27 39.73 17.07
CA SER A 120 8.62 39.94 17.59
C SER A 120 9.59 38.85 17.16
N ASP A 121 9.12 37.59 17.10
CA ASP A 121 9.93 36.46 16.65
C ASP A 121 10.28 36.61 15.16
N PHE A 122 9.33 36.99 14.29
CA PHE A 122 9.59 37.27 12.88
C PHE A 122 10.64 38.38 12.67
N VAL A 123 10.55 39.47 13.43
CA VAL A 123 11.54 40.56 13.38
C VAL A 123 12.91 40.06 13.82
N LYS A 124 12.96 39.26 14.90
CA LYS A 124 14.19 38.64 15.39
C LYS A 124 14.80 37.70 14.35
N TYR A 125 13.99 36.90 13.64
CA TYR A 125 14.45 36.04 12.55
C TYR A 125 15.03 36.84 11.38
N GLN A 126 14.38 37.93 10.96
CA GLN A 126 14.92 38.81 9.91
C GLN A 126 16.25 39.46 10.32
N GLN A 127 16.39 39.84 11.59
CA GLN A 127 17.64 40.39 12.12
C GLN A 127 18.75 39.35 12.28
N LEU A 128 18.40 38.07 12.49
CA LEU A 128 19.37 36.97 12.62
C LEU A 128 19.99 36.54 11.28
N GLY A 129 19.48 37.04 10.15
CA GLY A 129 20.20 37.10 8.88
C GLY A 129 20.95 35.83 8.47
N LYS A 130 20.20 34.78 8.13
CA LYS A 130 20.54 33.85 7.05
C LYS A 130 19.37 33.80 6.09
#